data_AF-A0A0N0VEI7-F1
#
_entry.id   AF-A0A0N0VEI7-F1
#
_cell.length_a   1.000
_cell.length_b   1.000
_cell.length_c   1.000
_cell.angle_alpha   90.00
_cell.angle_beta   90.00
_cell.angle_gamma   90.00
#
_symmetry.space_group_name_H-M   'P 1'
#
loop_
_entity.id
_entity.type
_entity.pdbx_description
1 polymer ?
#
loop_
_entity_poly.entity_id
_entity_poly.type
_entity_poly.pdbx_seq_one_letter_code
_entity_poly.pdbx_strand_id
1 'polypeptide(L)'
;MAYEGCGEQLGAPCVNHTIHQKMLSMLPRCLQLIEQCNAWPTDQNDACADAHPYCTEMVYLYRVTGLNTYDIRKPCIGDELCYPSGNMIGFLKRADVISALGAKSDIVWQECNMDVYAMFARDYHRNFNYTVPPLLAAGIRVMIYAGDMDYVCNWRGNKAWVTALNWPGKAAFNAASDVEFRVGGRAAGQERKYGNFSFVRVYDAGHMVPMDQPAAALYLLKQFLRK
;
A
#
# COMPACT_ATOMS: atom_id res chain seq x y z
N MET A 1 -6.90 5.02 -9.93
CA MET A 1 -5.46 4.78 -10.18
C MET A 1 -5.21 4.17 -11.56
N ALA A 2 -5.73 2.98 -11.88
CA ALA A 2 -5.42 2.24 -13.12
C ALA A 2 -5.69 2.98 -14.45
N TYR A 3 -6.73 3.80 -14.52
CA TYR A 3 -7.11 4.51 -15.76
C TYR A 3 -6.64 5.97 -15.72
N GLU A 4 -7.40 6.86 -15.08
CA GLU A 4 -7.08 8.29 -14.99
C GLU A 4 -5.74 8.56 -14.29
N GLY A 5 -5.46 7.86 -13.19
CA GLY A 5 -4.21 8.03 -12.44
C GLY A 5 -2.97 7.70 -13.27
N CYS A 6 -2.98 6.57 -13.98
CA CYS A 6 -1.94 6.24 -14.96
C CYS A 6 -1.89 7.25 -16.10
N GLY A 7 -3.05 7.70 -16.62
CA GLY A 7 -3.11 8.73 -17.64
C GLY A 7 -2.41 10.03 -17.23
N GLU A 8 -2.64 10.48 -16.01
CA GLU A 8 -1.99 11.67 -15.44
C GLU A 8 -0.48 11.47 -15.19
N GLN A 9 -0.06 10.28 -14.75
CA GLN A 9 1.32 10.04 -14.32
C GLN A 9 2.24 9.54 -15.44
N LEU A 10 1.71 8.80 -16.40
CA LEU A 10 2.46 8.14 -17.48
C LEU A 10 2.08 8.66 -18.87
N GLY A 11 1.05 9.51 -18.97
CA GLY A 11 0.53 10.01 -20.26
C GLY A 11 -0.40 9.04 -20.98
N ALA A 12 -0.68 7.86 -20.41
CA ALA A 12 -1.60 6.87 -20.96
C ALA A 12 -2.22 5.99 -19.85
N PRO A 13 -3.46 5.48 -20.03
CA PRO A 13 -4.08 4.59 -19.05
C PRO A 13 -3.38 3.22 -19.01
N CYS A 14 -3.24 2.64 -17.82
CA CYS A 14 -2.65 1.30 -17.65
C CYS A 14 -3.61 0.17 -18.06
N VAL A 15 -4.92 0.44 -18.05
CA VAL A 15 -5.97 -0.50 -18.47
C VAL A 15 -6.76 0.10 -19.62
N ASN A 16 -7.28 -0.73 -20.51
CA ASN A 16 -8.15 -0.25 -21.59
C ASN A 16 -9.52 0.20 -21.06
N HIS A 17 -10.29 0.89 -21.90
CA HIS A 17 -11.61 1.40 -21.53
C HIS A 17 -12.58 0.29 -21.06
N THR A 18 -12.56 -0.88 -21.70
CA THR A 18 -13.42 -2.01 -21.33
C THR A 18 -13.14 -2.51 -19.92
N ILE A 19 -11.87 -2.71 -19.56
CA ILE A 19 -11.45 -3.11 -18.20
C ILE A 19 -11.83 -2.01 -17.19
N HIS A 20 -11.61 -0.75 -17.55
CA HIS A 20 -11.99 0.37 -16.69
C HIS A 20 -13.50 0.38 -16.37
N GLN A 21 -14.36 0.24 -17.38
CA GLN A 21 -15.81 0.16 -17.17
C GLN A 21 -16.21 -1.06 -16.35
N LYS A 22 -15.52 -2.19 -16.51
CA LYS A 22 -15.75 -3.37 -15.68
C LYS A 22 -15.42 -3.10 -14.22
N MET A 23 -14.26 -2.52 -13.92
CA MET A 23 -13.89 -2.12 -12.55
C MET A 23 -14.93 -1.16 -11.95
N LEU A 24 -15.38 -0.16 -12.70
CA LEU A 24 -16.43 0.78 -12.24
C LEU A 24 -17.75 0.08 -11.95
N SER A 25 -18.15 -0.89 -12.77
CA SER A 25 -19.39 -1.66 -12.55
C SER A 25 -19.37 -2.52 -11.28
N MET A 26 -18.18 -2.92 -10.82
CA MET A 26 -17.99 -3.74 -9.61
C MET A 26 -17.94 -2.90 -8.34
N LEU A 27 -17.54 -1.63 -8.45
CA LEU A 27 -17.30 -0.76 -7.31
C LEU A 27 -18.50 -0.65 -6.35
N PRO A 28 -19.76 -0.44 -6.80
CA PRO A 28 -20.89 -0.32 -5.88
C PRO A 28 -21.09 -1.56 -4.98
N ARG A 29 -20.99 -2.76 -5.56
CA ARG A 29 -21.14 -4.00 -4.80
C ARG A 29 -19.95 -4.25 -3.88
N CYS A 30 -18.73 -3.95 -4.31
CA CYS A 30 -17.55 -4.03 -3.46
C CYS A 30 -17.70 -3.11 -2.23
N LEU A 31 -18.08 -1.84 -2.44
CA LEU A 31 -18.30 -0.89 -1.34
C LEU A 31 -19.39 -1.36 -0.38
N GLN A 32 -20.50 -1.90 -0.90
CA GLN A 32 -21.57 -2.46 -0.07
C GLN A 32 -21.07 -3.63 0.80
N LEU A 33 -20.27 -4.55 0.25
CA LEU A 33 -19.71 -5.67 1.00
C LEU A 33 -18.74 -5.19 2.08
N ILE A 34 -17.91 -4.18 1.78
CA ILE A 34 -17.01 -3.56 2.76
C ILE A 34 -17.81 -2.89 3.89
N GLU A 35 -18.88 -2.18 3.57
CA GLU A 35 -19.76 -1.57 4.57
C GLU A 35 -20.39 -2.64 5.48
N GLN A 36 -20.92 -3.72 4.89
CA GLN A 36 -21.50 -4.84 5.64
C GLN A 36 -20.47 -5.58 6.51
N CYS A 37 -19.24 -5.74 6.03
CA CYS A 37 -18.12 -6.28 6.79
C CYS A 37 -17.83 -5.44 8.04
N ASN A 38 -17.97 -4.11 7.94
CA ASN A 38 -17.62 -3.16 8.99
C ASN A 38 -18.82 -2.68 9.82
N ALA A 39 -20.02 -3.22 9.59
CA ALA A 39 -21.22 -2.86 10.33
C ALA A 39 -21.21 -3.38 11.78
N TRP A 40 -20.40 -4.41 12.07
CA TRP A 40 -20.32 -5.04 13.39
C TRP A 40 -18.85 -5.26 13.79
N PRO A 41 -18.52 -5.17 15.08
CA PRO A 41 -17.15 -5.34 15.58
C PRO A 41 -16.64 -6.80 15.55
N THR A 42 -17.43 -7.74 15.06
CA THR A 42 -17.18 -9.19 15.07
C THR A 42 -17.63 -9.80 13.74
N ASP A 43 -17.07 -10.95 13.35
CA ASP A 43 -17.46 -11.73 12.15
C ASP A 43 -18.84 -12.42 12.32
N GLN A 44 -19.88 -11.64 12.62
CA GLN A 44 -21.25 -12.15 12.76
C GLN A 44 -21.86 -12.54 11.41
N ASN A 45 -21.25 -12.14 10.30
CA ASN A 45 -21.65 -12.50 8.95
C ASN A 45 -20.43 -12.84 8.09
N ASP A 46 -20.68 -13.36 6.89
CA ASP A 46 -19.64 -13.68 5.92
C ASP A 46 -19.24 -12.48 5.04
N ALA A 47 -19.74 -11.27 5.31
CA ALA A 47 -19.50 -10.12 4.42
C ALA A 47 -18.02 -9.76 4.26
N CYS A 48 -17.20 -9.92 5.31
CA CYS A 48 -15.74 -9.73 5.18
C CYS A 48 -15.07 -10.81 4.31
N ALA A 49 -15.52 -12.06 4.43
CA ALA A 49 -15.04 -13.17 3.61
C ALA A 49 -15.48 -13.01 2.14
N ASP A 50 -16.71 -12.56 1.90
CA ASP A 50 -17.28 -12.32 0.57
C ASP A 50 -16.67 -11.08 -0.10
N ALA A 51 -16.38 -10.03 0.68
CA ALA A 51 -15.72 -8.83 0.20
C ALA A 51 -14.35 -9.16 -0.40
N HIS A 52 -13.61 -10.09 0.20
CA HIS A 52 -12.25 -10.42 -0.22
C HIS A 52 -12.13 -10.77 -1.70
N PRO A 53 -12.62 -11.93 -2.17
CA PRO A 53 -12.47 -12.33 -3.57
C PRO A 53 -13.17 -11.35 -4.53
N TYR A 54 -14.29 -10.73 -4.13
CA TYR A 54 -15.04 -9.83 -5.00
C TYR A 54 -14.30 -8.51 -5.27
N CYS A 55 -13.76 -7.88 -4.22
CA CYS A 55 -13.06 -6.60 -4.34
C CYS A 55 -11.66 -6.77 -4.93
N THR A 56 -10.95 -7.84 -4.60
CA THR A 56 -9.59 -8.10 -5.14
C THR A 56 -9.60 -8.45 -6.62
N GLU A 57 -10.73 -8.89 -7.18
CA GLU A 57 -10.87 -9.11 -8.61
C GLU A 57 -10.57 -7.85 -9.44
N MET A 58 -10.82 -6.65 -8.91
CA MET A 58 -10.39 -5.42 -9.59
C MET A 58 -8.87 -5.31 -9.68
N VAL A 59 -8.12 -5.77 -8.68
CA VAL A 59 -6.65 -5.83 -8.74
C VAL A 59 -6.21 -6.89 -9.75
N TYR A 60 -6.91 -8.03 -9.82
CA TYR A 60 -6.64 -9.06 -10.82
C TYR A 60 -6.84 -8.55 -12.26
N LEU A 61 -7.90 -7.79 -12.52
CA LEU A 61 -8.14 -7.14 -13.82
C LEU A 61 -7.01 -6.19 -14.24
N TYR A 62 -6.31 -5.58 -13.28
CA TYR A 62 -5.08 -4.84 -13.59
C TYR A 62 -3.92 -5.79 -13.90
N ARG A 63 -3.73 -6.83 -13.07
CA ARG A 63 -2.64 -7.81 -13.22
C ARG A 63 -2.63 -8.53 -14.57
N VAL A 64 -3.79 -8.84 -15.15
CA VAL A 64 -3.89 -9.50 -16.47
C VAL A 64 -3.39 -8.65 -17.64
N THR A 65 -3.14 -7.35 -17.43
CA THR A 65 -2.45 -6.50 -18.43
C THR A 65 -0.96 -6.83 -18.56
N GLY A 66 -0.40 -7.60 -17.62
CA GLY A 66 1.04 -7.87 -17.53
C GLY A 66 1.84 -6.77 -16.84
N LEU A 67 1.18 -5.71 -16.36
CA LEU A 67 1.82 -4.65 -15.56
C LEU A 67 2.00 -5.07 -14.10
N ASN A 68 3.03 -4.51 -13.46
CA ASN A 68 3.34 -4.75 -12.06
C ASN A 68 2.36 -3.98 -11.16
N THR A 69 1.64 -4.69 -10.29
CA THR A 69 0.70 -4.08 -9.31
C THR A 69 1.40 -3.20 -8.27
N TYR A 70 2.71 -3.33 -8.12
CA TYR A 70 3.55 -2.59 -7.19
C TYR A 70 4.28 -1.40 -7.83
N ASP A 71 4.33 -1.32 -9.17
CA ASP A 71 4.90 -0.18 -9.88
C ASP A 71 4.29 -0.07 -11.28
N ILE A 72 3.43 0.92 -11.48
CA ILE A 72 2.68 1.11 -12.73
C ILE A 72 3.56 1.34 -13.97
N ARG A 73 4.85 1.65 -13.78
CA ARG A 73 5.81 1.87 -14.86
C ARG A 73 6.45 0.57 -15.36
N LYS A 74 6.31 -0.53 -14.62
CA LYS A 74 7.07 -1.76 -14.84
C LYS A 74 6.16 -2.89 -15.32
N PRO A 75 6.64 -3.78 -16.21
CA PRO A 75 6.01 -5.07 -16.40
C PRO A 75 6.15 -5.93 -15.13
N CYS A 76 5.19 -6.82 -14.90
CA CYS A 76 5.30 -7.84 -13.86
C CYS A 76 6.29 -8.91 -14.34
N ILE A 77 7.47 -8.98 -13.72
CA ILE A 77 8.52 -9.96 -14.04
C ILE A 77 8.92 -10.69 -12.77
N GLY A 78 8.99 -12.01 -12.83
CA GLY A 78 9.43 -12.85 -11.71
C GLY A 78 8.31 -13.74 -11.21
N ASP A 79 8.24 -13.86 -9.88
CA ASP A 79 7.26 -14.70 -9.18
C ASP A 79 5.95 -13.93 -8.91
N GLU A 80 5.16 -14.42 -7.95
CA GLU A 80 3.88 -13.83 -7.56
C GLU A 80 3.99 -12.36 -7.14
N LEU A 81 5.17 -11.90 -6.71
CA LEU A 81 5.42 -10.55 -6.25
C LEU A 81 5.91 -9.60 -7.35
N CYS A 82 5.99 -10.05 -8.61
CA CYS A 82 6.40 -9.22 -9.75
C CYS A 82 7.79 -8.57 -9.60
N TYR A 83 8.65 -9.12 -8.74
CA TYR A 83 10.05 -8.76 -8.61
C TYR A 83 10.93 -10.02 -8.77
N PRO A 84 12.11 -9.91 -9.40
CA PRO A 84 13.03 -11.04 -9.52
C PRO A 84 13.72 -11.32 -8.17
N SER A 85 13.06 -12.10 -7.31
CA SER A 85 13.52 -12.46 -5.96
C SER A 85 14.56 -13.59 -5.94
N GLY A 86 14.76 -14.32 -7.05
CA GLY A 86 15.50 -15.60 -7.10
C GLY A 86 16.90 -15.58 -6.48
N ASN A 87 17.64 -14.49 -6.59
CA ASN A 87 18.97 -14.36 -5.95
C ASN A 87 18.88 -14.32 -4.43
N MET A 88 17.92 -13.58 -3.86
CA MET A 88 17.66 -13.53 -2.42
C MET A 88 17.22 -14.91 -1.92
N ILE A 89 16.26 -15.55 -2.62
CA ILE A 89 15.79 -16.89 -2.27
C ILE A 89 16.95 -17.90 -2.29
N GLY A 90 17.78 -17.86 -3.34
CA GLY A 90 18.95 -18.72 -3.47
C GLY A 90 19.97 -18.49 -2.36
N PHE A 91 20.22 -17.24 -1.98
CA PHE A 91 21.10 -16.88 -0.86
C PHE A 91 20.59 -17.46 0.47
N LEU A 92 19.30 -17.25 0.78
CA LEU A 92 18.70 -17.69 2.05
C LEU A 92 18.57 -19.22 2.15
N LYS A 93 18.63 -19.95 1.04
CA LYS A 93 18.62 -21.42 1.01
C LYS A 93 20.00 -22.06 1.19
N ARG A 94 21.10 -21.30 1.21
CA ARG A 94 22.44 -21.86 1.39
C ARG A 94 22.61 -22.40 2.82
N ALA A 95 23.19 -23.59 2.95
CA ALA A 95 23.41 -24.24 4.24
C ALA A 95 24.28 -23.40 5.20
N ASP A 96 25.30 -22.71 4.68
CA ASP A 96 26.16 -21.85 5.48
C ASP A 96 25.42 -20.58 5.95
N VAL A 97 24.54 -20.02 5.12
CA VAL A 97 23.66 -18.90 5.51
C VAL A 97 22.65 -19.34 6.57
N ILE A 98 21.98 -20.47 6.38
CA ILE A 98 21.05 -21.04 7.37
C ILE A 98 21.76 -21.28 8.71
N SER A 99 22.94 -21.89 8.68
CA SER A 99 23.74 -22.14 9.88
C SER A 99 24.18 -20.84 10.56
N ALA A 100 24.59 -19.82 9.79
CA ALA A 100 25.02 -18.53 10.33
C ALA A 100 23.87 -17.76 10.99
N LEU A 101 22.65 -17.90 10.46
CA LEU A 101 21.44 -17.32 11.05
C LEU A 101 20.89 -18.13 12.23
N GLY A 102 21.41 -19.33 12.50
CA GLY A 102 20.89 -20.24 13.53
C GLY A 102 19.50 -20.79 13.22
N ALA A 103 19.08 -20.77 11.95
CA ALA A 103 17.81 -21.34 11.52
C ALA A 103 17.91 -22.86 11.45
N LYS A 104 16.79 -23.56 11.68
CA LYS A 104 16.75 -25.02 11.54
C LYS A 104 16.86 -25.40 10.07
N SER A 105 17.67 -26.40 9.76
CA SER A 105 17.95 -26.83 8.38
C SER A 105 16.77 -27.52 7.68
N ASP A 106 15.74 -27.93 8.43
CA ASP A 106 14.51 -28.52 7.92
C ASP A 106 13.45 -27.48 7.54
N ILE A 107 13.68 -26.19 7.81
CA ILE A 107 12.77 -25.11 7.43
C ILE A 107 13.13 -24.62 6.03
N VAL A 108 12.17 -24.74 5.10
CA VAL A 108 12.29 -24.17 3.76
C VAL A 108 11.84 -22.71 3.79
N TRP A 109 12.77 -21.78 3.57
CA TRP A 109 12.43 -20.38 3.46
C TRP A 109 11.59 -20.10 2.20
N GLN A 110 10.55 -19.29 2.37
CA GLN A 110 9.69 -18.74 1.33
C GLN A 110 9.40 -17.27 1.65
N GLU A 111 9.16 -16.45 0.63
CA GLU A 111 8.94 -15.02 0.80
C GLU A 111 7.57 -14.73 1.43
N CYS A 112 6.54 -15.48 1.03
CA CYS A 112 5.18 -15.41 1.58
C CYS A 112 4.62 -16.82 1.79
N ASN A 113 3.84 -17.01 2.85
CA ASN A 113 3.09 -18.24 3.09
C ASN A 113 1.63 -18.03 2.67
N MET A 114 1.21 -18.71 1.60
CA MET A 114 -0.12 -18.52 1.02
C MET A 114 -1.25 -19.17 1.83
N ASP A 115 -0.95 -20.16 2.68
CA ASP A 115 -1.92 -20.72 3.62
C ASP A 115 -2.29 -19.68 4.68
N VAL A 116 -1.29 -18.99 5.23
CA VAL A 116 -1.50 -17.88 6.18
C VAL A 116 -2.25 -16.75 5.49
N TYR A 117 -1.89 -16.39 4.26
CA TYR A 117 -2.64 -15.39 3.48
C TYR A 117 -4.12 -15.76 3.37
N ALA A 118 -4.44 -17.00 3.01
CA ALA A 118 -5.82 -17.48 2.90
C ALA A 118 -6.57 -17.44 4.24
N MET A 119 -5.90 -17.75 5.35
CA MET A 119 -6.49 -17.66 6.69
C MET A 119 -6.87 -16.22 7.09
N PHE A 120 -6.21 -15.21 6.52
CA PHE A 120 -6.48 -13.78 6.77
C PHE A 120 -7.54 -13.17 5.83
N ALA A 121 -8.22 -13.95 4.99
CA ALA A 121 -9.22 -13.42 4.04
C ALA A 121 -10.32 -12.58 4.71
N ARG A 122 -10.75 -12.95 5.93
CA ARG A 122 -11.75 -12.19 6.70
C ARG A 122 -11.21 -10.89 7.30
N ASP A 123 -9.90 -10.79 7.49
CA ASP A 123 -9.25 -9.62 8.07
C ASP A 123 -9.07 -8.49 7.05
N TYR A 124 -8.89 -8.85 5.77
CA TYR A 124 -8.48 -7.96 4.69
C TYR A 124 -9.35 -6.70 4.53
N HIS A 125 -10.67 -6.83 4.70
CA HIS A 125 -11.62 -5.74 4.50
C HIS A 125 -12.10 -5.08 5.81
N ARG A 126 -11.53 -5.48 6.96
CA ARG A 126 -11.82 -4.84 8.23
C ARG A 126 -11.17 -3.46 8.29
N ASN A 127 -11.91 -2.50 8.82
CA ASN A 127 -11.46 -1.14 9.03
C ASN A 127 -10.60 -1.09 10.28
N PHE A 128 -9.31 -0.83 10.12
CA PHE A 128 -8.38 -0.60 11.23
C PHE A 128 -7.99 0.87 11.42
N ASN A 129 -8.53 1.78 10.60
CA ASN A 129 -8.18 3.20 10.67
C ASN A 129 -8.61 3.85 11.99
N TYR A 130 -9.58 3.25 12.72
CA TYR A 130 -10.00 3.70 14.05
C TYR A 130 -8.88 3.63 15.10
N THR A 131 -7.78 2.91 14.83
CA THR A 131 -6.62 2.82 15.72
C THR A 131 -5.75 4.07 15.70
N VAL A 132 -5.80 4.87 14.63
CA VAL A 132 -4.96 6.07 14.47
C VAL A 132 -5.35 7.21 15.43
N PRO A 133 -6.64 7.59 15.60
CA PRO A 133 -7.00 8.68 16.50
C PRO A 133 -6.57 8.48 17.97
N PRO A 134 -6.71 7.29 18.59
CA PRO A 134 -6.16 7.03 19.92
C PRO A 134 -4.65 7.22 20.02
N LEU A 135 -3.87 6.83 19.00
CA LEU A 135 -2.42 7.06 18.96
C LEU A 135 -2.11 8.57 18.97
N LEU A 136 -2.81 9.34 18.13
CA LEU A 136 -2.65 10.78 18.06
C LEU A 136 -3.04 11.48 19.38
N ALA A 137 -4.13 11.03 20.01
CA ALA A 137 -4.57 11.53 21.32
C ALA A 137 -3.56 11.25 22.44
N ALA A 138 -2.84 10.11 22.36
CA ALA A 138 -1.74 9.77 23.26
C ALA A 138 -0.44 10.53 22.97
N GLY A 139 -0.44 11.47 22.00
CA GLY A 139 0.75 12.22 21.62
C GLY A 139 1.75 11.42 20.77
N ILE A 140 1.37 10.24 20.29
CA ILE A 140 2.21 9.42 19.41
C ILE A 140 2.20 10.03 18.02
N ARG A 141 3.39 10.26 17.47
CA ARG A 141 3.55 10.75 16.09
C ARG A 141 3.30 9.62 15.10
N VAL A 142 2.42 9.88 14.13
CA VAL A 142 2.04 8.93 13.08
C VAL A 142 2.34 9.55 11.71
N MET A 143 3.09 8.84 10.89
CA MET A 143 3.40 9.21 9.51
C MET A 143 2.91 8.09 8.59
N ILE A 144 2.00 8.44 7.67
CA ILE A 144 1.57 7.56 6.58
C ILE A 144 2.31 8.00 5.33
N TYR A 145 3.02 7.09 4.65
CA TYR A 145 3.73 7.42 3.42
C TYR A 145 3.41 6.41 2.32
N ALA A 146 3.37 6.88 1.08
CA ALA A 146 3.09 6.06 -0.09
C ALA A 146 3.92 6.52 -1.29
N GLY A 147 4.47 5.56 -2.04
CA GLY A 147 5.07 5.82 -3.34
C GLY A 147 3.99 6.14 -4.37
N ASP A 148 4.26 7.11 -5.24
CA ASP A 148 3.24 7.57 -6.17
C ASP A 148 3.07 6.69 -7.42
N MET A 149 3.95 5.72 -7.64
CA MET A 149 3.86 4.75 -8.73
C MET A 149 3.26 3.41 -8.29
N ASP A 150 2.87 3.25 -7.03
CA ASP A 150 2.17 2.05 -6.55
C ASP A 150 0.70 2.03 -7.02
N TYR A 151 0.24 0.89 -7.53
CA TYR A 151 -1.17 0.70 -7.87
C TYR A 151 -1.98 0.12 -6.70
N VAL A 152 -1.52 -0.99 -6.12
CA VAL A 152 -2.30 -1.77 -5.14
C VAL A 152 -2.53 -1.00 -3.83
N CYS A 153 -1.53 -0.25 -3.34
CA CYS A 153 -1.65 0.62 -2.18
C CYS A 153 -1.39 2.10 -2.55
N ASN A 154 -1.98 2.53 -3.67
CA ASN A 154 -1.72 3.84 -4.28
C ASN A 154 -1.85 5.04 -3.31
N TRP A 155 -1.05 6.07 -3.60
CA TRP A 155 -1.00 7.31 -2.82
C TRP A 155 -2.33 8.07 -2.76
N ARG A 156 -3.20 7.94 -3.79
CA ARG A 156 -4.50 8.63 -3.82
C ARG A 156 -5.48 8.04 -2.82
N GLY A 157 -5.57 6.71 -2.77
CA GLY A 157 -6.35 5.99 -1.77
C GLY A 157 -5.85 6.30 -0.36
N ASN A 158 -4.53 6.31 -0.17
CA ASN A 158 -3.92 6.71 1.09
C ASN A 158 -4.27 8.16 1.47
N LYS A 159 -4.14 9.12 0.55
CA LYS A 159 -4.53 10.53 0.77
C LYS A 159 -6.02 10.67 1.11
N ALA A 160 -6.88 9.90 0.45
CA ALA A 160 -8.32 9.96 0.66
C ALA A 160 -8.71 9.51 2.07
N TRP A 161 -8.17 8.39 2.57
CA TRP A 161 -8.55 7.93 3.90
C TRP A 161 -7.97 8.82 5.02
N VAL A 162 -6.74 9.32 4.88
CA VAL A 162 -6.13 10.19 5.92
C VAL A 162 -6.83 11.54 6.02
N THR A 163 -7.37 12.08 4.93
CA THR A 163 -8.15 13.33 4.94
C THR A 163 -9.60 13.13 5.42
N ALA A 164 -10.14 11.92 5.27
CA ALA A 164 -11.45 11.53 5.79
C ALA A 164 -11.41 11.18 7.29
N LEU A 165 -10.27 10.70 7.81
CA LEU A 165 -10.07 10.24 9.18
C LEU A 165 -10.65 11.22 10.21
N ASN A 166 -11.49 10.71 11.11
CA ASN A 166 -12.09 11.53 12.16
C ASN A 166 -11.15 11.61 13.38
N TRP A 167 -10.63 12.80 13.65
CA TRP A 167 -9.79 13.09 14.81
C TRP A 167 -9.78 14.61 15.08
N PRO A 168 -9.40 15.07 16.30
CA PRO A 168 -9.51 16.48 16.66
C PRO A 168 -8.79 17.47 15.73
N GLY A 169 -7.68 17.05 15.11
CA GLY A 169 -6.90 17.88 14.18
C GLY A 169 -7.32 17.80 12.70
N LYS A 170 -8.40 17.09 12.36
CA LYS A 170 -8.84 16.87 10.96
C LYS A 170 -8.97 18.17 10.17
N ALA A 171 -9.64 19.18 10.73
CA ALA A 171 -9.88 20.43 10.02
C ALA A 171 -8.56 21.15 9.67
N ALA A 172 -7.64 21.23 10.62
CA ALA A 172 -6.35 21.89 10.40
C ALA A 172 -5.42 21.06 9.50
N PHE A 173 -5.44 19.74 9.58
CA PHE A 173 -4.76 18.86 8.63
C PHE A 173 -5.28 19.06 7.21
N ASN A 174 -6.60 19.16 7.03
CA ASN A 174 -7.21 19.37 5.71
C ASN A 174 -6.94 20.78 5.15
N ALA A 175 -6.78 21.78 6.02
CA ALA A 175 -6.39 23.14 5.67
C ALA A 175 -4.89 23.29 5.34
N ALA A 176 -4.04 22.38 5.83
CA ALA A 176 -2.61 22.40 5.53
C ALA A 176 -2.33 22.13 4.04
N SER A 177 -1.38 22.87 3.47
CA SER A 177 -0.89 22.65 2.11
C SER A 177 0.00 21.41 2.03
N ASP A 178 0.11 20.84 0.83
CA ASP A 178 1.12 19.83 0.55
C ASP A 178 2.44 20.54 0.21
N VAL A 179 3.47 20.31 1.03
CA VAL A 179 4.76 20.99 0.92
C VAL A 179 5.78 20.05 0.31
N GLU A 180 6.41 20.46 -0.79
CA GLU A 180 7.48 19.70 -1.44
C GLU A 180 8.69 19.58 -0.50
N PHE A 181 9.25 18.38 -0.39
CA PHE A 181 10.56 18.15 0.23
C PHE A 181 11.58 17.71 -0.81
N ARG A 182 12.84 18.07 -0.56
CA ARG A 182 13.96 17.82 -1.48
C ARG A 182 15.04 16.96 -0.83
N VAL A 183 15.63 16.08 -1.61
CA VAL A 183 16.78 15.25 -1.23
C VAL A 183 17.85 15.40 -2.30
N GLY A 184 19.05 15.82 -1.91
CA GLY A 184 20.15 16.06 -2.86
C GLY A 184 19.81 17.13 -3.91
N GLY A 185 19.03 18.15 -3.54
CA GLY A 185 18.62 19.25 -4.44
C GLY A 185 17.45 18.93 -5.38
N ARG A 186 16.98 17.68 -5.44
CA ARG A 186 15.85 17.24 -6.28
C ARG A 186 14.58 17.11 -5.46
N ALA A 187 13.43 17.42 -6.08
CA ALA A 187 12.12 17.12 -5.50
C ALA A 187 12.01 15.61 -5.26
N ALA A 188 11.67 15.21 -4.03
CA ALA A 188 11.61 13.81 -3.62
C ALA A 188 10.19 13.39 -3.18
N GLY A 189 9.30 14.36 -2.98
CA GLY A 189 7.92 14.12 -2.61
C GLY A 189 7.27 15.36 -2.03
N GLN A 190 6.09 15.17 -1.46
CA GLN A 190 5.33 16.21 -0.76
C GLN A 190 4.75 15.67 0.55
N GLU A 191 4.75 16.53 1.58
CA GLU A 191 4.21 16.23 2.90
C GLU A 191 3.04 17.17 3.22
N ARG A 192 1.95 16.59 3.71
CA ARG A 192 0.91 17.31 4.44
C ARG A 192 1.03 16.96 5.91
N LYS A 193 1.08 17.95 6.78
CA LYS A 193 1.27 17.72 8.22
C LYS A 193 0.46 18.69 9.06
N TYR A 194 -0.10 18.17 10.16
CA TYR A 194 -0.62 18.98 11.25
C TYR A 194 -0.39 18.27 12.59
N GLY A 195 0.27 18.95 13.52
CA GLY A 195 0.68 18.38 14.80
C GLY A 195 1.48 17.08 14.62
N ASN A 196 0.98 16.00 15.21
CA ASN A 196 1.60 14.67 15.23
C ASN A 196 1.20 13.76 14.06
N PHE A 197 0.40 14.25 13.10
CA PHE A 197 -0.04 13.46 11.96
C PHE A 197 0.50 14.01 10.65
N SER A 198 1.12 13.15 9.84
CA SER A 198 1.55 13.50 8.48
C SER A 198 1.20 12.44 7.45
N PHE A 199 0.93 12.92 6.23
CA PHE A 199 0.86 12.10 5.02
C PHE A 199 1.93 12.54 4.04
N VAL A 200 2.70 11.57 3.53
CA VAL A 200 3.80 11.80 2.61
C VAL A 200 3.55 11.04 1.30
N ARG A 201 3.51 11.77 0.19
CA ARG A 201 3.63 11.19 -1.15
C ARG A 201 5.09 11.22 -1.56
N VAL A 202 5.68 10.07 -1.90
CA VAL A 202 7.06 9.96 -2.37
C VAL A 202 7.06 9.84 -3.88
N TYR A 203 7.81 10.71 -4.56
CA TYR A 203 7.85 10.75 -6.02
C TYR A 203 8.70 9.62 -6.58
N ASP A 204 8.30 9.11 -7.74
CA ASP A 204 9.01 8.10 -8.53
C ASP A 204 9.28 6.79 -7.77
N ALA A 205 8.45 6.48 -6.78
CA ALA A 205 8.52 5.28 -5.95
C ALA A 205 7.28 4.40 -6.13
N GLY A 206 7.46 3.09 -6.26
CA GLY A 206 6.39 2.10 -6.22
C GLY A 206 6.04 1.70 -4.78
N HIS A 207 5.59 0.46 -4.62
CA HIS A 207 5.14 -0.11 -3.36
C HIS A 207 6.26 -0.14 -2.30
N MET A 208 7.45 -0.58 -2.70
CA MET A 208 8.63 -0.64 -1.83
C MET A 208 9.43 0.66 -1.97
N VAL A 209 8.93 1.75 -1.36
CA VAL A 209 9.59 3.07 -1.42
C VAL A 209 11.10 3.02 -1.14
N PRO A 210 11.62 2.26 -0.15
CA PRO A 210 13.07 2.17 0.06
C PRO A 210 13.83 1.49 -1.07
N MET A 211 13.19 0.60 -1.84
CA MET A 211 13.80 -0.06 -3.00
C MET A 211 13.92 0.91 -4.17
N ASP A 212 12.87 1.69 -4.46
CA ASP A 212 12.86 2.59 -5.61
C ASP A 212 13.54 3.94 -5.33
N GLN A 213 13.38 4.49 -4.12
CA GLN A 213 13.89 5.80 -3.72
C GLN A 213 14.62 5.73 -2.36
N PRO A 214 15.75 5.00 -2.26
CA PRO A 214 16.45 4.76 -1.00
C PRO A 214 16.90 6.04 -0.29
N ALA A 215 17.34 7.06 -1.04
CA ALA A 215 17.74 8.34 -0.46
C ALA A 215 16.56 9.11 0.15
N ALA A 216 15.39 9.10 -0.53
CA ALA A 216 14.18 9.71 -0.01
C ALA A 216 13.65 8.95 1.21
N ALA A 217 13.62 7.62 1.15
CA ALA A 217 13.22 6.78 2.28
C ALA A 217 14.10 7.01 3.52
N LEU A 218 15.42 7.06 3.35
CA LEU A 218 16.34 7.34 4.44
C LEU A 218 16.18 8.76 4.99
N TYR A 219 15.94 9.75 4.12
CA TYR A 219 15.62 11.11 4.55
C TYR A 219 14.37 11.13 5.41
N LEU A 220 13.26 10.54 4.95
CA LEU A 220 12.00 10.48 5.70
C LEU A 220 12.18 9.77 7.04
N LEU A 221 12.87 8.62 7.07
CA LEU A 221 13.15 7.91 8.31
C LEU A 221 13.96 8.78 9.28
N LYS A 222 14.99 9.49 8.82
CA LYS A 222 15.78 10.38 9.67
C LYS A 222 14.96 11.57 10.19
N GLN A 223 14.14 12.18 9.35
CA GLN A 223 13.26 13.28 9.78
C GLN A 223 12.20 12.80 10.78
N PHE A 224 11.67 11.60 10.56
CA PHE A 224 10.73 10.99 11.50
C PHE A 224 11.42 10.56 12.79
N LEU A 225 12.65 10.06 12.81
CA LEU A 225 13.30 9.65 14.07
C LEU A 225 13.83 10.82 14.89
N ARG A 226 14.13 11.94 14.24
CA ARG A 226 14.50 13.19 14.92
C ARG A 226 13.23 13.82 15.51
N LYS A 227 13.28 14.16 16.79
CA LYS A 227 12.19 14.84 17.49
C LYS A 227 12.08 16.27 16.99
#